data_AF-A0A936ER74-F1
#
_entry.id   AF-A0A936ER74-F1
#
_cell.length_a   1.000
_cell.length_b   1.000
_cell.length_c   1.000
_cell.angle_alpha   90.00
_cell.angle_beta   90.00
_cell.angle_gamma   90.00
#
_symmetry.space_group_name_H-M   'P 1'
#
loop_
_entity.id
_entity.type
_entity.pdbx_description
1 polymer ?
#
loop_
_entity_poly.entity_id
_entity_poly.type
_entity_poly.pdbx_seq_one_letter_code
_entity_poly.pdbx_strand_id
1 'polypeptide(L)' 'MHTLIEADLLARDGGTELRMRHSGLPAQAMVPPHQRGWDATLKHLADLIDPLEAAVTLIDPLPCTG' A
#
# COMPACT_ATOMS: atom_id res chain seq x y z
N MET A 1 -16.62 11.25 11.59
CA MET A 1 -15.16 11.06 11.42
C MET A 1 -15.01 10.06 10.29
N HIS A 2 -14.35 10.43 9.20
CA HIS A 2 -14.26 9.60 8.00
C HIS A 2 -12.79 9.41 7.65
N THR A 3 -12.40 8.18 7.38
CA THR A 3 -11.13 7.87 6.72
C THR A 3 -11.39 7.78 5.22
N LEU A 4 -10.34 7.99 4.44
CA LEU A 4 -10.36 7.83 2.99
C LEU A 4 -9.18 6.97 2.57
N ILE A 5 -9.47 5.94 1.79
CA ILE A 5 -8.47 5.10 1.12
C ILE A 5 -8.58 5.40 -0.37
N GLU A 6 -7.46 5.79 -0.95
CA GLU A 6 -7.31 6.00 -2.39
C GLU A 6 -6.32 4.97 -2.93
N ALA A 7 -6.67 4.37 -4.06
CA ALA A 7 -5.88 3.38 -4.76
C ALA A 7 -5.81 3.74 -6.23
N ASP A 8 -4.63 4.12 -6.70
CA ASP A 8 -4.36 4.47 -8.08
C ASP A 8 -3.63 3.31 -8.76
N LEU A 9 -4.19 2.82 -9.87
CA LEU A 9 -3.51 1.86 -10.75
C LEU A 9 -3.00 2.59 -11.99
N LEU A 10 -1.68 2.67 -12.14
CA LEU A 10 -1.03 3.34 -13.25
C LEU A 10 -0.39 2.31 -14.17
N ALA A 11 -0.72 2.38 -15.46
CA ALA A 11 -0.02 1.59 -16.47
C ALA A 11 1.45 2.04 -16.53
N ARG A 12 2.37 1.07 -16.57
CA ARG A 12 3.81 1.25 -16.76
C ARG A 12 4.30 0.28 -17.82
N ASP A 13 5.42 0.61 -18.45
CA ASP A 13 6.06 -0.31 -19.39
C ASP A 13 6.50 -1.56 -18.63
N GLY A 14 5.90 -2.72 -18.96
CA GLY A 14 6.18 -3.99 -18.31
C GLY A 14 5.39 -4.28 -17.02
N GLY A 15 4.39 -3.47 -16.65
CA GLY A 15 3.58 -3.77 -15.47
C GLY A 15 2.54 -2.73 -15.09
N THR A 16 2.01 -2.88 -13.87
CA THR A 16 1.09 -1.91 -13.25
C THR A 16 1.68 -1.43 -11.94
N GLU A 17 1.72 -0.12 -11.73
CA GLU A 17 2.05 0.48 -10.44
C GLU A 17 0.76 0.66 -9.64
N LEU A 18 0.72 0.10 -8.43
CA LEU A 18 -0.35 0.35 -7.46
C LEU A 18 0.16 1.33 -6.41
N ARG A 19 -0.49 2.50 -6.29
CA ARG A 19 -0.25 3.46 -5.21
C ARG A 19 -1.44 3.47 -4.27
N MET A 20 -1.19 3.37 -2.97
CA MET A 20 -2.26 3.48 -1.98
C MET A 20 -1.98 4.59 -0.96
N ARG A 21 -3.02 5.34 -0.61
CA ARG A 21 -2.97 6.37 0.44
C ARG A 21 -4.17 6.21 1.37
N HIS A 22 -3.90 6.12 2.67
CA HIS A 22 -4.93 6.11 3.71
C HIS A 22 -4.84 7.40 4.53
N SER A 23 -5.88 8.22 4.47
CA SER A 23 -5.97 9.51 5.14
C SER A 23 -7.14 9.56 6.14
N GLY A 24 -7.14 10.57 7.01
CA GLY A 24 -8.18 10.74 8.04
C GLY A 24 -8.05 9.80 9.23
N LEU A 25 -6.86 9.22 9.46
CA LEU A 25 -6.60 8.39 10.63
C LEU A 25 -6.82 9.20 11.92
N PRO A 26 -7.56 8.65 12.90
CA PRO A 26 -8.09 9.43 14.01
C PRO A 26 -7.05 9.86 15.05
N ALA A 27 -5.89 9.21 15.06
CA ALA A 27 -4.77 9.54 15.94
C ALA A 27 -3.46 9.09 15.29
N GLN A 28 -2.37 9.81 15.58
CA GLN A 28 -1.02 9.44 15.09
C GLN A 28 -0.60 8.04 15.57
N ALA A 29 -1.06 7.62 16.74
CA ALA A 29 -0.85 6.26 17.26
C ALA A 29 -1.49 5.16 16.38
N MET A 30 -2.45 5.51 15.52
CA MET A 30 -3.06 4.57 14.58
C MET A 30 -2.26 4.41 13.29
N VAL A 31 -1.27 5.26 13.02
CA VAL A 31 -0.44 5.17 11.81
C VAL A 31 0.36 3.85 11.78
N PRO A 32 1.14 3.47 12.82
CA PRO A 32 1.91 2.23 12.79
C PRO A 32 1.09 0.94 12.62
N PRO A 33 -0.05 0.72 13.32
CA PRO A 33 -0.85 -0.48 13.10
C PRO A 33 -1.50 -0.52 11.71
N HIS A 34 -1.93 0.62 11.15
CA HIS A 34 -2.46 0.65 9.78
C HIS A 34 -1.37 0.39 8.75
N GLN A 35 -0.17 0.92 8.96
CA GLN A 35 0.97 0.63 8.08
C GLN A 35 1.23 -0.88 8.01
N ARG A 36 1.36 -1.55 9.15
CA ARG A 36 1.55 -3.01 9.19
C ARG A 36 0.42 -3.78 8.51
N GLY A 37 -0.83 -3.34 8.67
CA GLY A 37 -1.97 -3.95 8.00
C GLY A 37 -1.90 -3.81 6.48
N TRP A 38 -1.47 -2.65 5.98
CA TRP A 38 -1.27 -2.42 4.55
C TRP A 38 -0.10 -3.21 3.98
N ASP A 39 1.02 -3.29 4.70
CA ASP A 39 2.17 -4.09 4.29
C ASP A 39 1.77 -5.57 4.11
N ALA A 40 1.04 -6.12 5.08
CA ALA A 40 0.52 -7.50 5.00
C ALA A 40 -0.47 -7.69 3.84
N THR A 41 -1.34 -6.70 3.60
CA THR A 41 -2.32 -6.75 2.51
C THR A 41 -1.64 -6.72 1.14
N LEU A 42 -0.66 -5.84 0.95
CA LEU A 42 0.09 -5.72 -0.29
C LEU A 42 0.98 -6.94 -0.53
N LYS A 43 1.57 -7.51 0.52
CA LYS A 43 2.27 -8.79 0.41
C LYS A 43 1.32 -9.90 -0.04
N HIS A 44 0.14 -10.01 0.59
CA HIS A 44 -0.82 -11.04 0.19
C HIS A 44 -1.29 -10.86 -1.26
N LEU A 45 -1.50 -9.62 -1.71
CA LEU A 45 -1.80 -9.33 -3.11
C LEU A 45 -0.66 -9.78 -4.03
N ALA A 46 0.59 -9.49 -3.67
CA ALA A 46 1.77 -9.93 -4.42
C ALA A 46 1.80 -11.45 -4.57
N ASP A 47 1.62 -12.18 -3.46
CA ASP A 47 1.62 -13.65 -3.44
C ASP A 47 0.51 -14.25 -4.34
N LEU A 48 -0.62 -13.55 -4.50
CA LEU A 48 -1.73 -13.99 -5.35
C LEU A 48 -1.48 -13.76 -6.84
N ILE A 49 -0.87 -12.64 -7.22
CA ILE A 49 -0.69 -12.25 -8.63
C ILE A 49 0.61 -12.74 -9.23
N ASP A 50 1.58 -13.06 -8.36
CA ASP A 50 2.89 -13.55 -8.75
C ASP A 50 3.40 -14.59 -7.73
N PRO A 51 2.80 -15.79 -7.73
CA PRO A 51 3.10 -16.84 -6.75
C PRO A 51 4.54 -17.40 -6.83
N LEU A 52 5.33 -16.98 -7.84
CA LEU A 52 6.72 -17.35 -8.01
C LEU A 52 7.70 -16.25 -7.56
N GLU A 53 7.18 -15.13 -7.01
CA GLU A 53 7.93 -13.96 -6.51
C GLU A 53 8.95 -13.36 -7.51
N ALA A 54 8.63 -13.35 -8.80
CA ALA A 54 9.57 -12.95 -9.85
C ALA A 54 9.39 -11.50 -10.37
N ALA A 55 8.24 -10.86 -10.12
CA ALA A 55 7.75 -9.69 -10.83
C ALA A 55 7.15 -8.59 -9.94
N VAL A 56 6.85 -8.85 -8.66
CA VAL A 56 6.31 -7.82 -7.75
C VAL A 56 7.42 -7.18 -6.92
N THR A 57 7.50 -5.85 -6.96
CA THR A 57 8.34 -5.05 -6.07
C THR A 57 7.47 -4.24 -5.13
N LEU A 58 7.64 -4.44 -3.82
CA LEU A 58 7.04 -3.57 -2.80
C LEU A 58 7.99 -2.41 -2.51
N ILE A 59 7.47 -1.20 -2.57
CA ILE A 59 8.21 0.02 -2.26
C ILE A 59 7.73 0.50 -0.88
N ASP A 60 8.68 0.80 0.00
CA ASP A 60 8.35 1.31 1.32
C ASP A 60 7.50 2.59 1.24
N PRO A 61 6.55 2.78 2.17
CA PRO A 61 5.75 3.99 2.25
C PRO A 61 6.65 5.21 2.43
N LEU A 62 6.32 6.30 1.74
CA LEU A 62 6.94 7.60 2.01
C LEU A 62 6.66 8.00 3.47
N PRO A 63 7.65 8.61 4.16
CA PRO A 63 7.45 9.08 5.52
C PRO A 63 6.26 10.05 5.56
N CYS A 64 5.39 9.89 6.55
CA CYS A 64 4.34 10.86 6.82
C CYS A 64 5.00 12.18 7.26
N THR A 65 5.16 13.13 6.34
CA THR A 65 5.51 14.50 6.70
C THR A 65 4.27 15.14 7.32
N GLY A 66 4.33 15.40 8.63
CA GLY A 66 3.31 16.15 9.37
C GLY A 66 3.36 17.64 9.06
#